data_AF-A0A6V8CX52-F1
#
_entry.id   AF-A0A6V8CX52-F1
#
_cell.length_a   1.000
_cell.length_b   1.000
_cell.length_c   1.000
_cell.angle_alpha   90.00
_cell.angle_beta   90.00
_cell.angle_gamma   90.00
#
_symmetry.space_group_name_H-M   'P 1'
#
loop_
_entity.id
_entity.type
_entity.pdbx_description
1 polymer ?
#
loop_
_entity_poly.entity_id
_entity_poly.type
_entity_poly.pdbx_seq_one_letter_code
_entity_poly.pdbx_strand_id
1 'polypeptide(L)' 'VVAKGFDRPLPINGLMAIEPKLVYTDGSIGIEDTWLRTGEGLERLTLADNNQWLNHC' A
#
# COMPACT_ATOMS: atom_id res chain seq x y z
N VAL A 1 6.78 8.21 -0.77
CA VAL A 1 5.93 8.39 0.44
C VAL A 1 4.73 9.21 0.04
N VAL A 2 3.54 8.80 0.44
CA VAL A 2 2.31 9.61 0.32
C VAL A 2 2.13 10.31 1.65
N ALA A 3 2.46 11.59 1.69
CA ALA A 3 2.39 12.40 2.89
C ALA A 3 2.23 13.87 2.54
N LYS A 4 1.61 14.64 3.44
CA LYS A 4 1.49 16.09 3.28
C LYS A 4 2.87 16.73 3.15
N GLY A 5 3.06 17.57 2.13
CA GLY A 5 4.34 18.23 1.84
C GLY A 5 5.32 17.39 1.01
N PHE A 6 4.93 16.20 0.57
CA PHE A 6 5.69 15.38 -0.38
C PHE A 6 4.99 15.33 -1.74
N ASP A 7 4.96 16.46 -2.45
CA ASP A 7 4.36 16.59 -3.78
C ASP A 7 5.31 16.13 -4.88
N ARG A 8 5.70 14.85 -4.83
CA ARG A 8 6.46 14.20 -5.89
C ARG A 8 5.75 12.90 -6.32
N PRO A 9 5.52 12.69 -7.62
CA PRO A 9 4.90 11.46 -8.09
C PRO A 9 5.84 10.27 -7.89
N LEU A 10 5.27 9.07 -7.73
CA LEU A 10 6.03 7.82 -7.78
C LEU A 10 6.44 7.57 -9.25
N PRO A 11 7.75 7.45 -9.56
CA PRO A 11 8.20 7.18 -10.92
C PRO A 11 7.76 5.78 -11.40
N ILE A 12 7.73 5.57 -12.72
CA ILE A 12 7.61 4.23 -13.31
C ILE A 12 8.75 3.36 -12.79
N ASN A 13 8.45 2.10 -12.48
CA ASN A 13 9.29 1.13 -11.76
C ASN A 13 9.60 1.51 -10.30
N GLY A 14 8.95 2.55 -9.77
CA GLY A 14 9.01 2.91 -8.36
C GLY A 14 8.24 1.91 -7.51
N LEU A 15 8.79 1.61 -6.32
CA LEU A 15 8.17 0.77 -5.31
C LEU A 15 7.60 1.62 -4.18
N MET A 16 6.49 1.17 -3.60
CA MET A 16 5.85 1.78 -2.44
C MET A 16 5.19 0.72 -1.56
N ALA A 17 5.46 0.76 -0.26
CA ALA A 17 4.59 0.11 0.72
C ALA A 17 3.33 0.97 0.91
N ILE A 18 2.16 0.35 0.81
CA ILE A 18 0.89 0.94 1.22
C ILE A 18 0.48 0.24 2.51
N GLU A 19 0.60 0.95 3.63
CA GLU A 19 0.60 0.37 4.98
C GLU A 19 -0.26 1.17 5.98
N PRO A 20 -1.59 1.25 5.79
CA PRO A 20 -2.46 1.89 6.78
C PRO A 20 -2.47 1.11 8.11
N LYS A 21 -2.49 1.85 9.22
CA LYS A 21 -2.45 1.30 10.58
C LYS A 21 -3.44 2.02 11.48
N LEU A 22 -4.12 1.27 12.32
CA LEU A 22 -4.83 1.77 13.49
C LEU A 22 -3.97 1.50 14.73
N VAL A 23 -3.70 2.55 15.50
CA VAL A 23 -2.81 2.51 16.67
C VAL A 23 -3.63 2.74 17.93
N TYR A 24 -3.45 1.86 18.90
CA TYR A 24 -4.03 1.88 20.24
C TYR A 24 -2.92 2.06 21.28
N THR A 25 -3.30 2.30 22.54
CA THR A 25 -2.34 2.48 23.64
C THR A 25 -1.54 1.20 23.94
N ASP A 26 -2.09 0.04 23.63
CA ASP A 26 -1.54 -1.29 23.93
C ASP A 26 -1.09 -2.07 22.69
N GLY A 27 -1.23 -1.51 21.48
CA GLY A 27 -0.81 -2.17 20.25
C GLY A 27 -1.28 -1.48 18.98
N SER A 28 -1.11 -2.15 17.84
CA SER A 28 -1.56 -1.63 16.53
C SER A 28 -1.97 -2.76 15.61
N ILE A 29 -2.94 -2.48 14.75
CA ILE A 29 -3.39 -3.38 13.69
C ILE A 29 -3.20 -2.64 12.36
N GLY A 30 -2.62 -3.30 11.38
CA GLY A 30 -2.42 -2.73 10.06
C GLY A 30 -2.49 -3.79 8.98
N ILE A 31 -2.67 -3.32 7.75
CA ILE A 31 -2.46 -4.11 6.54
C ILE A 31 -1.30 -3.46 5.79
N GLU A 32 -0.48 -4.27 5.14
CA GLU A 32 0.66 -3.77 4.37
C GLU A 32 0.86 -4.63 3.13
N ASP A 33 1.00 -3.96 2.00
CA ASP A 33 1.37 -4.57 0.73
C ASP A 33 2.43 -3.71 0.04
N THR A 34 3.33 -4.35 -0.72
CA THR A 34 4.26 -3.67 -1.62
C THR A 34 3.67 -3.54 -3.01
N TRP A 35 3.75 -2.36 -3.59
CA TRP A 35 3.20 -2.01 -4.90
C TRP A 35 4.27 -1.47 -5.84
N LEU A 36 4.20 -1.87 -7.11
CA LEU A 36 5.01 -1.40 -8.22
C LEU A 36 4.22 -0.42 -9.08
N ARG A 37 4.79 0.75 -9.39
CA ARG A 37 4.24 1.64 -10.42
C ARG A 37 4.64 1.15 -11.81
N THR A 38 3.67 0.65 -12.56
CA THR A 38 3.81 0.28 -13.97
C THR A 38 3.40 1.46 -14.87
N GLY A 39 3.39 1.27 -16.20
CA GLY A 39 2.78 2.23 -17.11
C GLY A 39 1.25 2.34 -16.91
N GLU A 40 0.59 1.23 -16.64
CA GLU A 40 -0.87 1.10 -16.56
C GLU A 40 -1.47 1.44 -15.20
N GLY A 41 -0.67 1.40 -14.13
CA GLY A 41 -1.20 1.64 -12.79
C GLY A 41 -0.23 1.27 -11.68
N LEU A 42 -0.79 0.90 -10.53
CA LEU A 42 -0.08 0.23 -9.47
C LEU A 42 -0.40 -1.28 -9.54
N GLU A 43 0.63 -2.11 -9.48
CA GLU A 43 0.53 -3.56 -9.41
C GLU A 43 1.03 -4.04 -8.05
N ARG A 44 0.27 -4.91 -7.39
CA ARG A 44 0.63 -5.42 -6.07
C ARG A 44 1.60 -6.60 -6.18
N LEU A 45 2.69 -6.55 -5.43
CA LEU A 45 3.74 -7.59 -5.40
C LEU A 45 3.58 -8.57 -4.24
N THR A 46 3.06 -8.12 -3.10
CA THR A 46 2.80 -9.01 -1.95
C THR A 46 1.46 -9.71 -2.13
N LEU A 47 1.47 -11.03 -2.26
CA LEU A 47 0.26 -11.86 -2.32
C LEU A 47 0.17 -12.67 -1.02
N ALA A 48 -0.75 -12.29 -0.14
CA ALA A 48 -1.23 -13.19 0.90
C ALA A 48 -2.40 -14.02 0.35
N ASP A 49 -2.55 -15.26 0.83
CA ASP A 49 -3.56 -16.22 0.33
C ASP A 49 -5.03 -15.80 0.57
N ASN A 50 -5.30 -14.68 1.27
CA ASN A 50 -6.67 -14.26 1.65
C ASN A 50 -7.16 -12.96 1.00
N ASN A 51 -7.15 -12.88 -0.33
CA ASN A 51 -7.64 -11.70 -1.07
C ASN A 51 -9.17 -11.50 -1.05
N GLN A 52 -9.92 -12.24 -0.23
CA GLN A 52 -11.39 -12.17 -0.22
C GLN A 52 -11.91 -10.77 0.14
N TRP A 53 -11.21 -10.05 1.02
CA TRP A 53 -11.62 -8.72 1.48
C TRP A 53 -11.50 -7.62 0.42
N LEU A 54 -10.68 -7.80 -0.62
CA LEU A 54 -10.44 -6.80 -1.66
C LEU A 54 -11.58 -6.71 -2.70
N ASN A 55 -12.43 -7.73 -2.79
CA ASN A 55 -13.52 -7.80 -3.78
C ASN A 55 -14.90 -7.40 -3.21
N HIS A 56 -14.96 -6.94 -1.95
CA HIS A 56 -16.21 -6.67 -1.24
C HIS A 56 -16.39 -5.20 -0.82
N CYS A 57 -15.70 -4.27 -1.48
CA CYS A 57 -15.89 -2.82 -1.32
C CYS A 57 -16.39 -2.19 -2.62
#